data_AF-A0A382YCS2-F1
#
_entry.id   AF-A0A382YCS2-F1
#
_cell.length_a   1.000
_cell.length_b   1.000
_cell.length_c   1.000
_cell.angle_alpha   90.00
_cell.angle_beta   90.00
_cell.angle_gamma   90.00
#
_symmetry.space_group_name_H-M   'P 1'
#
loop_
_entity.id
_entity.type
_entity.pdbx_description
1 polymer ?
#
loop_
_entity_poly.entity_id
_entity_poly.type
_entity_poly.pdbx_seq_one_letter_code
_entity_poly.pdbx_strand_id
1 'polypeptide(L)'
;PIFDEQTSLFHSDAEFDNLIKLFEFLAKKYGLSIDEMLSGEQVPVYDQSTGDTSGENLGTLSYYTLPVTWKITGTYLGYLKYRKEISKSKKYVYFHKETITARKNSRPGEILAEGKISIVQLPD
;
A
#
# COMPACT_ATOMS: atom_id res chain seq x y z
N PRO A 1 2.05 -24.96 13.63
CA PRO A 1 1.27 -23.74 13.91
C PRO A 1 0.64 -23.22 12.61
N ILE A 2 -0.69 -23.01 12.61
CA ILE A 2 -1.49 -22.63 11.44
C ILE A 2 -1.36 -21.12 11.23
N PHE A 3 -0.14 -20.64 10.96
CA PHE A 3 0.15 -19.22 10.70
C PHE A 3 0.36 -18.95 9.21
N ASP A 4 0.70 -19.98 8.42
CA ASP A 4 1.07 -19.86 7.00
C ASP A 4 -0.12 -19.65 6.04
N GLU A 5 -1.37 -19.66 6.51
CA GLU A 5 -2.54 -19.66 5.60
C GLU A 5 -3.24 -18.29 5.39
N GLN A 6 -2.81 -17.22 6.07
CA GLN A 6 -3.61 -15.98 6.09
C GLN A 6 -2.98 -14.73 5.45
N THR A 7 -1.66 -14.61 5.37
CA THR A 7 -1.01 -13.45 4.74
C THR A 7 0.34 -13.83 4.14
N SER A 8 0.44 -13.86 2.82
CA SER A 8 1.73 -14.00 2.12
C SER A 8 2.35 -12.60 1.99
N LEU A 9 3.58 -12.46 2.50
CA LEU A 9 4.45 -11.31 2.24
C LEU A 9 4.78 -11.27 0.74
N PHE A 10 5.12 -10.12 0.17
CA PHE A 10 5.42 -10.07 -1.27
C PHE A 10 6.78 -10.72 -1.53
N HIS A 11 6.83 -11.64 -2.48
CA HIS A 11 8.04 -12.39 -2.84
C HIS A 11 8.68 -11.89 -4.15
N SER A 12 8.02 -11.02 -4.93
CA SER A 12 8.57 -10.53 -6.20
C SER A 12 7.96 -9.24 -6.71
N ASP A 13 8.68 -8.56 -7.61
CA ASP A 13 8.21 -7.39 -8.37
C ASP A 13 6.93 -7.70 -9.17
N ALA A 14 6.75 -8.96 -9.60
CA ALA A 14 5.54 -9.38 -10.29
C ALA A 14 4.29 -9.37 -9.38
N GLU A 15 4.44 -9.66 -8.09
CA GLU A 15 3.34 -9.55 -7.14
C GLU A 15 2.98 -8.10 -6.84
N PHE A 16 3.98 -7.21 -6.83
CA PHE A 16 3.77 -5.77 -6.75
C PHE A 16 2.96 -5.27 -7.96
N ASP A 17 3.39 -5.59 -9.18
CA ASP A 17 2.67 -5.21 -10.41
C ASP A 17 1.23 -5.73 -10.42
N ASN A 18 1.01 -6.95 -9.94
CA ASN A 18 -0.33 -7.52 -9.84
C ASN A 18 -1.20 -6.76 -8.82
N LEU A 19 -0.63 -6.29 -7.71
CA LEU A 19 -1.34 -5.45 -6.74
C LEU A 19 -1.71 -4.09 -7.35
N ILE A 20 -0.79 -3.44 -8.06
CA ILE A 20 -1.05 -2.17 -8.74
C ILE A 20 -2.18 -2.33 -9.76
N LYS A 21 -2.11 -3.37 -10.60
CA LYS A 21 -3.18 -3.70 -11.57
C LYS A 21 -4.51 -3.99 -10.87
N LEU A 22 -4.51 -4.65 -9.71
CA LEU A 22 -5.71 -4.85 -8.91
C LEU A 22 -6.29 -3.51 -8.45
N PHE A 23 -5.47 -2.56 -8.00
CA PHE A 23 -5.93 -1.26 -7.56
C PHE A 23 -6.50 -0.44 -8.71
N GLU A 24 -5.86 -0.44 -9.87
CA GLU A 24 -6.38 0.18 -11.09
C GLU A 24 -7.73 -0.42 -11.52
N PHE A 25 -7.82 -1.75 -11.54
CA PHE A 25 -9.04 -2.45 -11.88
C PHE A 25 -10.18 -2.11 -10.92
N LEU A 26 -9.93 -2.14 -9.60
CA LEU A 26 -10.94 -1.82 -8.59
C LEU A 26 -11.36 -0.35 -8.65
N ALA A 27 -10.42 0.58 -8.88
CA ALA A 27 -10.74 2.00 -9.04
C ALA A 27 -11.69 2.21 -10.22
N LYS A 28 -11.37 1.64 -11.38
CA LYS A 28 -12.23 1.68 -12.57
C LYS A 28 -13.60 1.04 -12.31
N LYS A 29 -13.64 -0.12 -11.67
CA LYS A 29 -14.88 -0.84 -11.32
C LYS A 29 -15.83 0.00 -10.47
N TYR A 30 -15.30 0.82 -9.56
CA TYR A 30 -16.10 1.65 -8.66
C TYR A 30 -16.24 3.11 -9.08
N GLY A 31 -15.89 3.43 -10.34
CA GLY A 31 -16.04 4.77 -10.90
C GLY A 31 -15.12 5.81 -10.27
N LEU A 32 -13.91 5.37 -9.88
CA LEU A 32 -12.86 6.22 -9.34
C LEU A 32 -11.80 6.49 -10.42
N SER A 33 -11.20 7.67 -10.36
CA SER A 33 -10.07 8.08 -11.18
C SER A 33 -8.82 8.11 -10.33
N ILE A 34 -7.76 7.44 -10.80
CA ILE A 34 -6.43 7.55 -10.18
C ILE A 34 -5.78 8.80 -10.75
N ASP A 35 -5.59 9.80 -9.91
CA ASP A 35 -4.93 11.05 -10.28
C ASP A 35 -3.40 10.89 -10.22
N GLU A 36 -2.91 10.12 -9.25
CA GLU A 36 -1.49 9.89 -9.01
C GLU A 36 -1.28 8.53 -8.36
N MET A 37 -0.24 7.82 -8.79
CA MET A 37 0.26 6.62 -8.13
C MET A 37 1.77 6.53 -8.37
N LEU A 38 2.57 6.88 -7.35
CA LEU A 38 4.01 7.01 -7.45
C LEU A 38 4.69 6.04 -6.48
N SER A 39 5.44 5.10 -7.05
CA SER A 39 6.36 4.24 -6.29
C SER A 39 7.60 5.03 -5.91
N GLY A 40 7.97 4.99 -4.63
CA GLY A 40 9.25 5.50 -4.15
C GLY A 40 10.36 4.46 -4.29
N GLU A 41 11.50 4.74 -3.66
CA GLU A 41 12.63 3.82 -3.62
C GLU A 41 12.43 2.75 -2.55
N GLN A 42 12.97 1.54 -2.77
CA GLN A 42 12.97 0.47 -1.77
C GLN A 42 13.82 0.88 -0.56
N VAL A 43 13.24 0.75 0.64
CA VAL A 43 13.91 1.06 1.90
C VAL A 43 14.19 -0.25 2.66
N PRO A 44 15.46 -0.60 2.94
CA PRO A 44 15.80 -1.79 3.72
C PRO A 44 15.42 -1.60 5.19
N VAL A 45 14.86 -2.65 5.80
CA VAL A 45 14.57 -2.73 7.23
C VAL A 45 15.41 -3.85 7.84
N TYR A 46 16.17 -3.50 8.86
CA TYR A 46 17.10 -4.42 9.55
C TYR A 46 16.52 -4.86 10.89
N ASP A 47 16.72 -6.13 11.25
CA ASP A 47 16.38 -6.63 12.58
C ASP A 47 17.45 -6.16 13.57
N GLN A 48 17.02 -5.54 14.67
CA GLN A 48 17.91 -5.08 15.74
C GLN A 48 18.05 -6.11 16.88
N SER A 49 17.59 -7.35 16.68
CA SER A 49 17.55 -8.39 17.73
C SER A 49 18.90 -8.98 18.15
N THR A 50 20.02 -8.65 17.49
CA THR A 50 21.37 -9.06 17.90
C THR A 50 22.25 -7.84 18.17
N GLY A 51 22.58 -7.62 19.45
CA GLY A 51 23.23 -6.41 19.96
C GLY A 51 24.65 -6.16 19.47
N ASP A 52 25.06 -4.89 19.44
CA ASP A 52 25.98 -4.30 20.43
C ASP A 52 26.02 -2.78 20.26
N THR A 53 26.29 -2.05 21.34
CA THR A 53 26.33 -0.58 21.39
C THR A 53 27.67 -0.09 20.87
N SER A 54 27.93 -0.23 19.56
CA SER A 54 29.09 0.37 18.91
C SER A 54 28.85 0.50 17.41
N GLY A 55 29.14 1.69 16.87
CA GLY A 55 28.82 2.10 15.51
C GLY A 55 29.19 1.08 14.42
N GLU A 56 28.35 1.07 13.38
CA GLU A 56 28.51 0.33 12.11
C GLU A 56 28.16 -1.18 12.10
N ASN A 57 27.21 -1.64 12.93
CA ASN A 57 26.55 -2.93 12.69
C ASN A 57 25.13 -2.70 12.17
N LEU A 58 24.96 -2.60 10.84
CA LEU A 58 23.65 -2.81 10.22
C LEU A 58 23.29 -4.28 10.50
N GLY A 59 22.24 -4.51 11.31
CA GLY A 59 21.78 -5.86 11.65
C GLY A 59 21.40 -6.69 10.42
N THR A 60 20.91 -7.92 10.61
CA THR A 60 20.48 -8.76 9.49
C THR A 60 19.31 -8.11 8.75
N LEU A 61 19.44 -7.94 7.42
CA LEU A 61 18.36 -7.41 6.58
C LEU A 61 17.13 -8.32 6.71
N SER A 62 16.01 -7.76 7.17
CA SER A 62 14.77 -8.49 7.38
C SER A 62 13.87 -8.45 6.15
N TYR A 63 13.63 -7.24 5.62
CA TYR A 63 12.75 -7.00 4.48
C TYR A 63 12.99 -5.62 3.88
N TYR A 64 12.58 -5.44 2.64
CA TYR A 64 12.45 -4.15 1.99
C TYR A 64 11.01 -3.64 2.13
N THR A 65 10.88 -2.32 2.27
CA THR A 65 9.58 -1.65 2.15
C THR A 65 9.58 -0.78 0.91
N LEU A 66 8.53 -0.91 0.10
CA LEU A 66 8.31 -0.07 -1.07
C LEU A 66 7.15 0.90 -0.76
N PRO A 67 7.43 2.19 -0.49
CA PRO A 67 6.39 3.17 -0.29
C PRO A 67 5.75 3.55 -1.63
N VAL A 68 4.42 3.61 -1.67
CA VAL A 68 3.66 4.10 -2.82
C VAL A 68 2.75 5.22 -2.34
N THR A 69 2.90 6.40 -2.93
CA THR A 69 1.99 7.53 -2.73
C THR A 69 0.88 7.44 -3.76
N TRP A 70 -0.35 7.68 -3.34
CA TRP A 70 -1.51 7.57 -4.22
C TRP A 70 -2.49 8.71 -4.01
N LYS A 71 -3.20 9.03 -5.08
CA LYS A 71 -4.24 10.05 -5.13
C LYS A 71 -5.36 9.58 -6.04
N ILE A 72 -6.58 9.54 -5.49
CA ILE A 72 -7.77 9.07 -6.18
C ILE A 72 -8.90 10.06 -6.00
N THR A 73 -9.65 10.28 -7.08
CA THR A 73 -10.87 11.06 -7.08
C THR A 73 -12.09 10.24 -7.47
N GLY A 74 -13.25 10.69 -7.01
CA GLY A 74 -14.54 10.07 -7.33
C GLY A 74 -15.56 10.25 -6.22
N THR A 75 -16.62 9.46 -6.25
CA THR A 75 -17.68 9.53 -5.22
C THR A 75 -17.23 8.88 -3.92
N TYR A 76 -17.64 9.43 -2.77
CA TYR A 76 -17.35 8.82 -1.46
C TYR A 76 -17.86 7.37 -1.36
N LEU A 77 -19.04 7.08 -1.92
CA LEU A 77 -19.60 5.73 -1.93
C LEU A 77 -18.78 4.76 -2.80
N GLY A 78 -18.30 5.20 -3.97
CA GLY A 78 -17.40 4.42 -4.81
C GLY A 78 -16.10 4.10 -4.08
N TYR A 79 -15.57 5.09 -3.35
CA TYR A 79 -14.35 4.96 -2.56
C TYR A 79 -14.49 3.95 -1.40
N LEU A 80 -15.60 3.97 -0.66
CA LEU A 80 -15.86 2.97 0.37
C LEU A 80 -15.93 1.54 -0.18
N LYS A 81 -16.55 1.36 -1.35
CA LYS A 81 -16.62 0.04 -2.02
C LYS A 81 -15.23 -0.42 -2.47
N TYR A 82 -14.43 0.49 -3.01
CA TYR A 82 -13.03 0.26 -3.38
C TYR A 82 -12.20 -0.22 -2.19
N ARG A 83 -12.23 0.52 -1.06
CA ARG A 83 -11.50 0.13 0.16
C ARG A 83 -11.97 -1.22 0.73
N LYS A 84 -13.28 -1.49 0.68
CA LYS A 84 -13.87 -2.77 1.11
C LYS A 84 -13.38 -3.97 0.28
N GLU A 85 -13.17 -3.81 -1.02
CA GLU A 85 -12.63 -4.92 -1.83
C GLU A 85 -11.13 -5.11 -1.59
N ILE A 86 -10.37 -4.03 -1.43
CA ILE A 86 -8.95 -4.12 -1.09
C ILE A 86 -8.76 -4.86 0.23
N SER A 87 -9.58 -4.59 1.24
CA SER A 87 -9.49 -5.27 2.54
C SER A 87 -9.81 -6.78 2.47
N LYS A 88 -10.45 -7.26 1.39
CA LYS A 88 -10.68 -8.69 1.17
C LYS A 88 -9.50 -9.37 0.47
N SER A 89 -8.58 -8.60 -0.12
CA SER A 89 -7.38 -9.17 -0.71
C SER A 89 -6.51 -9.76 0.41
N LYS A 90 -6.01 -10.99 0.23
CA LYS A 90 -5.13 -11.66 1.19
C LYS A 90 -3.68 -11.15 1.11
N LYS A 91 -3.48 -9.88 0.74
CA LYS A 91 -2.17 -9.28 0.52
C LYS A 91 -1.84 -8.33 1.66
N TYR A 92 -0.64 -8.44 2.22
CA TYR A 92 -0.18 -7.59 3.32
C TYR A 92 0.21 -6.21 2.80
N VAL A 93 -0.66 -5.22 2.96
CA VAL A 93 -0.41 -3.82 2.58
C VAL A 93 -0.50 -2.96 3.83
N TYR A 94 0.56 -2.24 4.16
CA TYR A 94 0.56 -1.30 5.28
C TYR A 94 0.01 0.05 4.82
N PHE A 95 -1.13 0.47 5.36
CA PHE A 95 -1.72 1.78 5.09
C PHE A 95 -1.22 2.78 6.13
N HIS A 96 -0.57 3.85 5.67
CA HIS A 96 -0.22 4.99 6.52
C HIS A 96 -1.44 5.89 6.71
N LYS A 97 -1.21 7.15 7.11
CA LYS A 97 -2.25 8.17 7.16
C LYS A 97 -2.87 8.37 5.78
N GLU A 98 -4.19 8.29 5.75
CA GLU A 98 -5.05 8.56 4.61
C GLU A 98 -5.86 9.83 4.90
N THR A 99 -5.98 10.71 3.91
CA THR A 99 -6.75 11.96 4.02
C THR A 99 -7.83 11.97 2.95
N ILE A 100 -9.08 12.21 3.37
CA ILE A 100 -10.24 12.29 2.48
C ILE A 100 -10.83 13.69 2.61
N THR A 101 -10.86 14.42 1.49
CA THR A 101 -11.34 15.81 1.44
C THR A 101 -12.51 15.92 0.47
N ALA A 102 -13.61 16.54 0.91
CA ALA A 102 -14.71 16.88 0.01
C ALA A 102 -14.31 18.02 -0.93
N ARG A 103 -14.56 17.87 -2.24
CA ARG A 103 -14.22 18.92 -3.21
C ARG A 103 -15.33 19.97 -3.30
N LYS A 104 -15.03 21.21 -2.90
CA LYS A 104 -15.99 22.33 -2.84
C LYS A 104 -16.47 22.84 -4.21
N ASN A 105 -15.71 22.63 -5.28
CA ASN A 105 -16.01 23.10 -6.65
C ASN A 105 -16.24 21.93 -7.63
N SER A 106 -16.79 20.81 -7.14
CA SER A 106 -16.96 19.58 -7.92
C SER A 106 -18.37 19.03 -7.81
N ARG A 107 -18.64 17.87 -8.40
CA ARG A 107 -19.97 17.25 -8.31
C ARG A 107 -20.29 16.94 -6.83
N PRO A 108 -21.56 17.08 -6.39
CA PRO A 108 -21.94 16.73 -5.03
C PRO A 108 -21.51 15.30 -4.67
N GLY A 109 -20.90 15.14 -3.50
CA GLY A 109 -20.41 13.83 -3.02
C GLY A 109 -19.07 13.39 -3.62
N GLU A 110 -18.41 14.25 -4.40
CA GLU A 110 -17.08 14.01 -4.93
C GLU A 110 -15.99 14.34 -3.90
N ILE A 111 -15.05 13.42 -3.77
CA ILE A 111 -13.94 13.48 -2.85
C ILE A 111 -12.61 13.44 -3.59
N LEU A 112 -11.58 13.90 -2.88
CA LEU A 112 -10.20 13.59 -3.13
C LEU A 112 -9.69 12.75 -1.95
N ALA A 113 -9.24 11.52 -2.23
CA ALA A 113 -8.59 10.66 -1.26
C ALA A 113 -7.11 10.53 -1.63
N GLU A 114 -6.24 10.73 -0.65
CA GLU A 114 -4.78 10.62 -0.85
C GLU A 114 -4.11 10.03 0.37
N GLY A 115 -3.00 9.34 0.16
CA GLY A 115 -2.28 8.68 1.23
C GLY A 115 -1.02 8.00 0.76
N LYS A 116 -0.42 7.26 1.68
CA LYS A 116 0.74 6.42 1.41
C LYS A 116 0.45 4.99 1.84
N ILE A 117 0.93 4.04 1.06
CA ILE A 117 0.99 2.63 1.44
C ILE A 117 2.45 2.18 1.43
N SER A 118 2.77 1.18 2.23
CA SER A 118 4.03 0.45 2.15
C SER A 118 3.74 -1.00 1.89
N ILE A 119 4.48 -1.55 0.94
CA ILE A 119 4.43 -2.97 0.59
C ILE A 119 5.72 -3.60 1.11
N VAL A 120 5.60 -4.76 1.75
CA VAL A 120 6.74 -5.49 2.32
C VAL A 120 7.21 -6.56 1.36
N GLN A 121 8.48 -6.52 1.00
CA GLN A 121 9.17 -7.48 0.13
C GLN A 121 10.26 -8.19 0.91
N LEU A 122 10.29 -9.52 0.87
CA LEU A 122 11.38 -10.28 1.47
C LEU A 122 12.66 -10.15 0.62
N PRO A 123 13.85 -10.12 1.23
CA PRO A 123 15.10 -10.24 0.49
C PRO A 123 15.19 -11.64 -0.12
N ASP A 124 15.73 -11.75 -1.33
CA ASP A 124 16.05 -13.03 -1.98
C ASP A 124 17.01 -13.89 -1.15
#